data_AF-A0A1G1VAQ3-F1
#
_entry.id   AF-A0A1G1VAQ3-F1
#
_cell.length_a   1.000
_cell.length_b   1.000
_cell.length_c   1.000
_cell.angle_alpha   90.00
_cell.angle_beta   90.00
_cell.angle_gamma   90.00
#
_symmetry.space_group_name_H-M   'P 1'
#
loop_
_entity.id
_entity.type
_entity.pdbx_description
1 polymer ?
#
loop_
_entity_poly.entity_id
_entity_poly.type
_entity_poly.pdbx_seq_one_letter_code
_entity_poly.pdbx_strand_id
1 'polypeptide(L)'
;MKKHVRWLLLAISVAMVLSMGRNTFSLLGKGNSIDEVEADVKKLEKEQVSLIELKERAESSEFVEKEAREKLGLVKPGDVVVVLPPEEILIKLAPSLDKQTFIEEKPIWERWSKMFLGL
;
A
#
# COMPACT_ATOMS: atom_id res chain seq x y z
N MET A 1 21.26 -68.81 -28.10
CA MET A 1 22.11 -67.80 -27.42
C MET A 1 21.96 -66.39 -27.98
N LYS A 2 22.21 -66.13 -29.28
CA LYS A 2 22.15 -64.78 -29.88
C LYS A 2 20.80 -64.04 -29.76
N LYS A 3 19.67 -64.77 -29.76
CA LYS A 3 18.32 -64.18 -29.59
C LYS A 3 18.12 -63.60 -28.17
N HIS A 4 18.56 -64.30 -27.14
CA HIS A 4 18.44 -63.82 -25.75
C HIS A 4 19.35 -62.61 -25.49
N VAL A 5 20.56 -62.61 -26.06
CA VAL A 5 21.48 -61.46 -26.00
C VAL A 5 20.86 -60.21 -26.66
N ARG A 6 20.17 -60.36 -27.80
CA ARG A 6 19.44 -59.25 -28.44
C ARG A 6 18.30 -58.71 -27.57
N TRP A 7 17.52 -59.57 -26.93
CA TRP A 7 16.46 -59.16 -26.00
C TRP A 7 17.01 -58.47 -24.75
N LEU A 8 18.14 -58.95 -24.22
CA LEU A 8 18.80 -58.36 -23.06
C LEU A 8 19.36 -56.97 -23.38
N LEU A 9 19.96 -56.80 -24.56
CA LEU A 9 20.40 -55.48 -25.07
C LEU A 9 19.22 -54.51 -25.26
N LEU A 10 18.08 -54.99 -25.79
CA LEU A 10 16.87 -54.18 -25.94
C LEU A 10 16.31 -53.73 -24.59
N ALA A 11 16.27 -54.63 -23.61
CA ALA A 11 15.79 -54.31 -22.26
C ALA A 11 16.69 -53.28 -21.57
N ILE A 12 18.02 -53.39 -21.71
CA ILE A 12 18.98 -52.41 -21.18
C ILE A 12 18.79 -51.04 -21.82
N SER A 13 18.62 -50.99 -23.15
CA SER A 13 18.39 -49.74 -23.88
C SER A 13 17.11 -49.04 -23.41
N VAL A 14 16.01 -49.77 -23.26
CA VAL A 14 14.74 -49.22 -22.77
C VAL A 14 14.87 -48.75 -21.32
N ALA A 15 15.55 -49.53 -20.45
CA ALA A 15 15.79 -49.13 -19.07
C ALA A 15 16.62 -47.83 -18.98
N MET A 16 17.59 -47.64 -19.87
CA MET A 16 18.43 -46.44 -19.94
C MET A 16 17.61 -45.20 -20.34
N VAL A 17 16.73 -45.34 -21.35
CA VAL A 17 15.80 -44.26 -21.76
C VAL A 17 14.84 -43.89 -20.63
N LEU A 18 14.27 -44.87 -19.93
CA LEU A 18 13.39 -44.64 -18.78
C LEU A 18 14.13 -43.98 -17.60
N SER A 19 15.38 -44.36 -17.35
CA SER A 19 16.22 -43.77 -16.30
C SER A 19 16.56 -42.32 -16.58
N MET A 20 16.90 -41.99 -17.83
CA MET A 20 17.19 -40.62 -18.25
C MET A 20 15.92 -39.75 -18.21
N GLY A 21 14.79 -40.26 -18.68
CA GLY A 21 13.50 -39.56 -18.62
C GLY A 21 13.07 -39.21 -17.19
N ARG A 22 13.29 -40.12 -16.24
CA ARG A 22 12.99 -39.86 -14.81
C ARG A 22 13.93 -38.85 -14.18
N ASN A 23 15.22 -38.88 -14.50
CA ASN A 23 16.21 -37.98 -13.90
C ASN A 23 16.00 -36.52 -14.34
N THR A 24 15.67 -36.29 -15.61
CA THR A 24 15.45 -34.95 -16.18
C THR A 24 14.20 -34.27 -15.60
N PHE A 25 13.14 -35.03 -15.29
CA PHE A 25 11.93 -34.47 -14.67
C PHE A 25 12.15 -33.93 -13.26
N SER A 26 13.14 -34.45 -12.52
CA SER A 26 13.45 -34.01 -11.15
C SER A 26 14.18 -32.66 -11.09
N LEU A 27 14.78 -32.20 -12.20
CA LEU A 27 15.52 -30.94 -12.28
C LEU A 27 14.58 -29.76 -12.57
N LEU A 28 13.53 -29.97 -13.35
CA LEU A 28 12.50 -28.96 -13.63
C LEU A 28 11.69 -28.56 -12.39
N GLY A 29 11.42 -29.50 -11.48
CA GLY A 29 10.72 -29.21 -10.23
C GLY A 29 11.53 -28.36 -9.23
N LYS A 30 12.86 -28.38 -9.31
CA LYS A 30 13.74 -27.64 -8.39
C LYS A 30 13.98 -26.19 -8.79
N GLY A 31 13.87 -25.86 -10.08
CA GLY A 31 13.98 -24.49 -10.57
C GLY A 31 12.86 -23.59 -10.01
N ASN A 32 11.62 -24.07 -10.06
CA ASN A 32 10.46 -23.34 -9.55
C ASN A 32 10.51 -23.11 -8.04
N SER A 33 11.11 -24.02 -7.27
CA SER A 33 11.23 -23.87 -5.82
C SER A 33 12.21 -22.77 -5.41
N ILE A 34 13.22 -22.47 -6.23
CA ILE A 34 14.17 -21.37 -5.94
C ILE A 34 13.50 -20.02 -6.18
N ASP A 35 12.77 -19.89 -7.29
CA ASP A 35 12.06 -18.66 -7.63
C ASP A 35 10.93 -18.34 -6.64
N GLU A 36 10.21 -19.36 -6.16
CA GLU A 36 9.17 -19.23 -5.14
C GLU A 36 9.75 -18.77 -3.80
N VAL A 37 10.84 -19.40 -3.36
CA VAL A 37 11.53 -19.02 -2.10
C VAL A 37 12.13 -17.61 -2.20
N GLU A 38 12.70 -17.22 -3.35
CA GLU A 38 13.22 -15.86 -3.54
C GLU A 38 12.09 -14.82 -3.54
N ALA A 39 10.94 -15.15 -4.14
CA ALA A 39 9.75 -14.29 -4.11
C ALA A 39 9.21 -14.11 -2.68
N ASP A 40 9.18 -15.18 -1.89
CA ASP A 40 8.75 -15.14 -0.49
C ASP A 40 9.69 -14.30 0.37
N VAL A 41 11.01 -14.44 0.20
CA VAL A 41 11.98 -13.59 0.91
C VAL A 41 11.77 -12.13 0.57
N LYS A 42 11.64 -11.77 -0.71
CA LYS A 42 11.37 -10.39 -1.14
C LYS A 42 10.06 -9.84 -0.60
N LYS A 43 9.03 -10.68 -0.47
CA LYS A 43 7.75 -10.30 0.12
C LYS A 43 7.90 -10.02 1.61
N LEU A 44 8.55 -10.92 2.34
CA LEU A 44 8.80 -10.77 3.77
C LEU A 44 9.66 -9.56 4.11
N GLU A 45 10.68 -9.26 3.30
CA GLU A 45 11.50 -8.05 3.47
C GLU A 45 10.68 -6.77 3.29
N LYS A 46 9.80 -6.71 2.29
CA LYS A 46 8.89 -5.57 2.09
C LYS A 46 7.92 -5.41 3.26
N GLU A 47 7.33 -6.52 3.72
CA GLU A 47 6.46 -6.53 4.89
C GLU A 47 7.21 -6.02 6.12
N GLN A 48 8.43 -6.48 6.36
CA GLN A 48 9.27 -6.02 7.47
C GLN A 48 9.51 -4.50 7.41
N VAL A 49 9.90 -3.95 6.26
CA VAL A 49 10.12 -2.50 6.09
C VAL A 49 8.85 -1.72 6.40
N SER A 50 7.72 -2.12 5.81
CA SER A 50 6.43 -1.45 6.06
C SER A 50 5.98 -1.50 7.52
N LEU A 51 6.26 -2.61 8.22
CA LEU A 51 5.95 -2.76 9.64
C LEU A 51 6.85 -1.87 10.51
N ILE A 52 8.12 -1.71 10.16
CA ILE A 52 9.04 -0.80 10.84
C ILE A 52 8.57 0.65 10.68
N GLU A 53 8.23 1.06 9.46
CA GLU A 53 7.71 2.41 9.20
C GLU A 53 6.40 2.69 9.96
N LEU A 54 5.50 1.70 10.01
CA LEU A 54 4.26 1.82 10.76
C LEU A 54 4.52 1.95 12.27
N LYS A 55 5.46 1.17 12.79
CA LYS A 55 5.87 1.24 14.19
C LYS A 55 6.46 2.61 14.52
N GLU A 56 7.40 3.10 13.72
CA GLU A 56 7.99 4.43 13.93
C GLU A 56 6.94 5.54 13.88
N ARG A 57 5.97 5.44 12.95
CA ARG A 57 4.84 6.38 12.89
C ARG A 57 3.97 6.30 14.14
N ALA A 58 3.65 5.10 14.62
CA ALA A 58 2.83 4.91 15.81
C ALA A 58 3.53 5.38 17.10
N GLU A 59 4.86 5.26 17.16
CA GLU A 59 5.68 5.75 18.28
C GLU A 59 5.98 7.26 18.18
N SER A 60 5.71 7.87 17.02
CA SER A 60 5.93 9.30 16.83
C SER A 60 5.07 10.14 17.78
N SER A 61 5.66 11.22 18.30
CA SER A 61 4.98 12.13 19.22
C SER A 61 3.73 12.77 18.63
N GLU A 62 3.71 12.99 17.31
CA GLU A 62 2.56 13.55 16.59
C GLU A 62 1.38 12.57 16.60
N PHE A 63 1.62 11.28 16.32
CA PHE A 63 0.58 10.27 16.35
C PHE A 63 0.02 10.08 17.77
N VAL A 64 0.90 10.01 18.77
CA VAL A 64 0.50 9.91 20.18
C VAL A 64 -0.33 11.13 20.61
N GLU A 65 0.08 12.34 20.24
CA GLU A 65 -0.66 13.56 20.54
C GLU A 65 -2.02 13.59 19.84
N LYS A 66 -2.06 13.20 18.57
CA LYS A 66 -3.31 13.12 17.80
C LYS A 66 -4.29 12.15 18.46
N GLU A 67 -3.85 10.93 18.77
CA GLU A 67 -4.67 9.92 19.43
C GLU A 67 -5.11 10.38 20.84
N ALA A 68 -4.23 11.05 21.60
CA ALA A 68 -4.58 11.62 22.90
C ALA A 68 -5.64 12.74 22.79
N ARG A 69 -5.54 13.62 21.80
CA ARG A 69 -6.54 14.68 21.53
C ARG A 69 -7.86 14.09 21.06
N GLU A 70 -7.83 13.17 20.10
CA GLU A 70 -9.03 12.64 19.45
C GLU A 70 -9.79 11.64 20.32
N LYS A 71 -9.09 10.70 20.97
CA LYS A 71 -9.74 9.64 21.77
C LYS A 71 -9.97 10.02 23.22
N LEU A 72 -9.02 10.73 23.81
CA LEU A 72 -9.05 11.04 25.24
C LEU A 72 -9.46 12.49 25.52
N GLY A 73 -9.62 13.31 24.48
CA GLY A 73 -9.94 14.74 24.66
C GLY A 73 -8.85 15.48 25.44
N LEU A 74 -7.62 14.94 25.48
CA LEU A 74 -6.53 15.52 26.25
C LEU A 74 -6.02 16.77 25.56
N VAL A 75 -5.73 17.78 26.37
CA VAL A 75 -5.24 19.10 25.95
C VAL A 75 -4.02 19.47 26.78
N LYS A 76 -3.09 20.21 26.18
CA LYS A 76 -1.87 20.63 26.87
C LYS A 76 -2.19 21.76 27.86
N PRO A 77 -1.40 21.93 28.94
CA PRO A 77 -1.54 23.07 29.83
C PRO A 77 -1.39 24.38 29.03
N GLY A 78 -2.43 25.22 29.03
CA GLY A 78 -2.47 26.47 28.27
C GLY A 78 -3.38 26.43 27.03
N ASP A 79 -3.84 25.25 26.61
CA ASP A 79 -4.85 25.14 25.55
C ASP A 79 -6.24 25.55 26.06
N VAL A 80 -7.00 26.29 25.25
CA VAL A 80 -8.40 26.67 25.57
C VAL A 80 -9.35 25.69 24.90
N VAL A 81 -10.10 24.94 25.70
CA VAL A 81 -11.15 24.06 25.19
C VAL A 81 -12.40 24.89 24.92
N VAL A 82 -12.79 24.97 23.65
CA VAL A 82 -14.04 25.63 23.23
C VAL A 82 -15.12 24.57 23.09
N VAL A 83 -16.12 24.60 23.97
CA VAL A 83 -17.31 23.75 23.85
C VAL A 83 -18.30 24.47 22.96
N LEU A 84 -18.57 23.91 21.79
CA LEU A 84 -19.55 24.47 20.86
C LEU A 84 -20.98 24.17 21.33
N PRO A 85 -21.91 25.14 21.26
CA PRO A 85 -23.32 24.88 21.51
C PRO A 85 -23.91 23.97 20.42
N PRO A 86 -25.11 23.40 20.66
CA PRO A 86 -25.81 22.56 19.68
C PRO A 86 -25.91 23.21 18.29
N GLU A 87 -25.91 22.38 17.25
CA GLU A 87 -25.87 22.81 15.84
C GLU A 87 -27.00 23.80 15.49
N GLU A 88 -28.18 23.62 16.07
CA GLU A 88 -29.32 24.52 15.94
C GLU A 88 -29.02 25.97 16.39
N ILE A 89 -28.18 26.11 17.41
CA ILE A 89 -27.73 27.40 17.95
C ILE A 89 -26.58 27.94 17.10
N LEU A 90 -25.66 27.07 16.64
CA LEU A 90 -24.58 27.45 15.73
C LEU A 90 -25.11 28.02 14.41
N ILE A 91 -26.15 27.42 13.83
CA ILE A 91 -26.77 27.90 12.59
C ILE A 91 -27.41 29.28 12.77
N LYS A 92 -27.95 29.57 13.96
CA LYS A 92 -28.54 30.88 14.29
C LYS A 92 -27.50 31.95 14.59
N LEU A 93 -26.35 31.56 15.15
CA LEU A 93 -25.21 32.43 15.45
C LEU A 93 -24.32 32.67 14.24
N ALA A 94 -24.34 31.75 13.26
CA ALA A 94 -23.64 31.93 12.02
C ALA A 94 -24.12 33.25 11.40
N PRO A 95 -23.20 34.17 11.05
CA PRO A 95 -23.59 35.34 10.30
C PRO A 95 -24.33 34.82 9.08
N SER A 96 -25.53 35.36 8.81
CA SER A 96 -26.14 35.18 7.50
C SER A 96 -25.05 35.58 6.53
N LEU A 97 -24.53 34.60 5.77
CA LEU A 97 -23.70 34.89 4.61
C LEU A 97 -24.59 35.75 3.74
N ASP A 98 -24.50 37.06 3.93
CA ASP A 98 -25.17 38.01 3.09
C ASP A 98 -24.60 37.65 1.73
N LYS A 99 -25.42 37.07 0.85
CA LYS A 99 -25.04 36.73 -0.52
C LYS A 99 -24.82 38.02 -1.34
N GLN A 100 -24.46 39.10 -0.67
CA GLN A 100 -24.13 40.42 -1.15
C GLN A 100 -22.62 40.59 -0.95
N THR A 101 -21.83 39.89 -1.77
CA THR A 101 -20.47 40.26 -2.25
C THR A 101 -19.75 39.12 -2.98
N PHE A 102 -20.47 38.19 -3.60
CA PHE A 102 -19.94 37.38 -4.71
C PHE A 102 -20.94 37.34 -5.87
N ILE A 103 -21.52 38.51 -6.18
CA ILE A 103 -22.01 38.78 -7.52
C ILE A 103 -20.99 39.72 -8.14
N GLU A 104 -19.87 39.17 -8.59
CA GLU A 104 -19.10 39.80 -9.64
C GLU A 104 -19.06 38.75 -10.76
N GLU A 105 -19.85 39.01 -11.81
CA GLU A 105 -20.21 38.10 -12.92
C GLU A 105 -19.03 37.62 -13.78
N LYS A 106 -17.79 37.85 -13.35
CA LYS A 106 -16.59 37.64 -14.17
C LYS A 106 -15.82 36.37 -13.78
N PRO A 107 -15.39 35.57 -14.77
CA PRO A 107 -14.51 34.43 -14.56
C PRO A 107 -13.25 34.79 -13.77
N ILE A 108 -12.73 33.83 -12.98
CA ILE A 108 -11.56 34.04 -12.12
C ILE A 108 -10.36 34.62 -12.89
N TRP A 109 -10.10 34.16 -14.11
CA TRP A 109 -8.96 34.62 -14.91
C TRP A 109 -9.01 36.11 -15.30
N GLU A 110 -10.21 36.68 -15.52
CA GLU A 110 -10.36 38.12 -15.83
C GLU A 110 -9.96 39.00 -14.65
N ARG A 111 -10.19 38.50 -13.43
CA ARG A 111 -9.78 39.19 -12.21
C ARG A 111 -8.27 39.21 -12.08
N TRP A 112 -7.61 38.08 -12.39
CA TRP A 112 -6.15 38.00 -12.42
C TRP A 112 -5.56 38.89 -13.52
N SER A 113 -6.12 38.90 -14.73
CA SER A 113 -5.61 39.80 -15.78
C SER A 113 -5.75 41.26 -15.40
N LYS A 114 -6.87 41.68 -14.80
CA LYS A 114 -7.03 43.06 -14.32
C LYS A 114 -6.03 43.43 -13.24
N MET A 115 -5.80 42.55 -12.26
CA MET A 115 -4.86 42.81 -11.16
C MET A 115 -3.40 42.89 -11.63
N PHE A 116 -2.99 42.02 -12.56
CA PHE A 116 -1.58 41.89 -12.95
C PHE A 116 -1.22 42.64 -14.24
N LEU A 117 -2.18 42.89 -15.12
CA LEU A 117 -1.96 43.53 -16.43
C LEU A 117 -2.73 44.86 -16.60
N GLY A 118 -3.59 45.23 -15.63
CA GLY A 118 -4.26 46.53 -15.61
C GLY A 118 -5.32 46.77 -16.70
N LEU A 119 -5.80 45.70 -17.36
CA LEU A 119 -6.83 45.73 -18.41
C LEU A 119 -8.24 45.55 -17.83
#